data_AF-A0A964VQC6-F1
#
_entry.id   AF-A0A964VQC6-F1
#
_cell.length_a   1.000
_cell.length_b   1.000
_cell.length_c   1.000
_cell.angle_alpha   90.00
_cell.angle_beta   90.00
_cell.angle_gamma   90.00
#
_symmetry.space_group_name_H-M   'P 1'
#
loop_
_entity.id
_entity.type
_entity.pdbx_description
1 polymer ?
#
loop_
_entity_poly.entity_id
_entity_poly.type
_entity_poly.pdbx_seq_one_letter_code
_entity_poly.pdbx_strand_id
1 'polypeptide(L)'
;MKLSLLRGLLILDAAVLFLLGALLIFAPAQVERAFHFQDLPAAVGYMIGLWGCVFATLGLGYVVAATNPIRHLAWVQVGIARGALECLLGVFYLARGVVTFQQAGFGIIVAGAMALAYLALYPRTPSAAPVVK
;
A
#
# COMPACT_ATOMS: atom_id res chain seq x y z
N MET A 1 3.69 20.31 -11.43
CA MET A 1 3.82 18.93 -11.96
C MET A 1 3.95 17.88 -10.87
N LYS A 2 4.87 17.98 -9.90
CA LYS A 2 4.99 16.97 -8.81
C LYS A 2 3.68 16.77 -8.02
N LEU A 3 2.94 17.84 -7.73
CA LEU A 3 1.69 17.75 -6.99
C LEU A 3 0.57 17.05 -7.77
N SER A 4 0.44 17.27 -9.07
CA SER A 4 -0.56 16.58 -9.90
C SER A 4 -0.23 15.09 -10.05
N LEU A 5 1.06 14.75 -10.13
CA LEU A 5 1.51 13.35 -10.11
C LEU A 5 1.23 12.67 -8.77
N LEU A 6 1.47 13.37 -7.64
CA LEU A 6 1.14 12.86 -6.31
C LEU A 6 -0.37 12.62 -6.14
N ARG A 7 -1.22 13.52 -6.66
CA ARG A 7 -2.67 13.31 -6.71
C ARG A 7 -3.04 12.07 -7.52
N GLY A 8 -2.45 11.93 -8.71
CA GLY A 8 -2.66 10.75 -9.56
C GLY A 8 -2.26 9.45 -8.86
N LEU A 9 -1.11 9.46 -8.18
CA LEU A 9 -0.62 8.32 -7.40
C LEU A 9 -1.58 7.94 -6.27
N LEU A 10 -2.08 8.92 -5.51
CA LEU A 10 -3.07 8.69 -4.44
C LEU A 10 -4.38 8.12 -4.98
N ILE A 11 -4.88 8.61 -6.13
CA ILE A 11 -6.11 8.10 -6.75
C ILE A 11 -5.90 6.66 -7.25
N LEU A 12 -4.77 6.40 -7.90
CA LEU A 12 -4.43 5.06 -8.38
C LEU A 12 -4.34 4.08 -7.19
N ASP A 13 -3.62 4.45 -6.14
CA ASP A 13 -3.47 3.63 -4.93
C ASP A 13 -4.82 3.42 -4.24
N ALA A 14 -5.66 4.46 -4.16
CA ALA A 14 -7.02 4.35 -3.65
C ALA A 14 -7.86 3.34 -4.44
N ALA A 15 -7.81 3.39 -5.77
CA ALA A 15 -8.54 2.47 -6.64
C ALA A 15 -8.05 1.03 -6.45
N VAL A 16 -6.74 0.82 -6.42
CA VAL A 16 -6.14 -0.51 -6.19
C VAL A 16 -6.52 -1.04 -4.82
N LEU A 17 -6.40 -0.25 -3.76
CA LEU A 17 -6.77 -0.65 -2.40
C LEU A 17 -8.26 -0.95 -2.27
N PHE A 18 -9.12 -0.17 -2.92
CA PHE A 18 -10.56 -0.42 -2.88
C PHE A 18 -10.94 -1.71 -3.60
N LEU A 19 -10.38 -1.93 -4.81
CA LEU A 19 -10.60 -3.16 -5.57
C LEU A 19 -10.05 -4.39 -4.86
N LEU A 20 -8.81 -4.32 -4.40
CA LEU A 20 -8.19 -5.41 -3.64
C LEU A 20 -8.94 -5.65 -2.34
N GLY A 21 -9.31 -4.59 -1.61
CA GLY A 21 -10.12 -4.69 -0.40
C GLY A 21 -11.44 -5.40 -0.63
N ALA A 22 -12.17 -5.04 -1.70
CA ALA A 22 -13.41 -5.71 -2.07
C ALA A 22 -13.19 -7.20 -2.41
N LEU A 23 -12.13 -7.52 -3.16
CA LEU A 23 -11.78 -8.91 -3.48
C LEU A 23 -11.44 -9.73 -2.23
N LEU A 24 -10.68 -9.17 -1.29
CA LEU A 24 -10.34 -9.85 -0.05
C LEU A 24 -11.58 -10.09 0.84
N ILE A 25 -12.57 -9.18 0.83
CA ILE A 25 -13.81 -9.31 1.61
C ILE A 25 -14.75 -10.35 0.98
N PHE A 26 -15.04 -10.23 -0.32
CA PHE A 26 -16.10 -10.99 -0.97
C PHE A 26 -15.62 -12.25 -1.69
N ALA A 27 -14.33 -12.33 -2.02
CA ALA A 27 -13.74 -13.40 -2.82
C ALA A 27 -12.34 -13.83 -2.33
N PRO A 28 -12.12 -14.08 -1.01
CA PRO A 28 -10.79 -14.41 -0.48
C PRO A 28 -10.19 -15.65 -1.13
N ALA A 29 -10.97 -16.71 -1.37
CA ALA A 29 -10.50 -17.95 -1.98
C ALA A 29 -10.00 -17.78 -3.43
N GLN A 30 -10.51 -16.78 -4.16
CA GLN A 30 -10.04 -16.44 -5.50
C GLN A 30 -8.69 -15.73 -5.43
N VAL A 31 -8.53 -14.84 -4.44
CA VAL A 31 -7.26 -14.15 -4.19
C VAL A 31 -6.18 -15.14 -3.77
N GLU A 32 -6.48 -16.04 -2.83
CA GLU A 32 -5.56 -17.11 -2.40
C GLU A 32 -5.04 -17.91 -3.60
N ARG A 33 -5.95 -18.36 -4.48
CA ARG A 33 -5.60 -19.08 -5.71
C ARG A 33 -4.77 -18.25 -6.68
N ALA A 34 -5.11 -16.96 -6.86
CA ALA A 34 -4.36 -16.06 -7.73
C ALA A 34 -2.92 -15.85 -7.25
N PHE A 35 -2.71 -15.86 -5.93
CA PHE A 35 -1.39 -15.79 -5.31
C PHE A 35 -0.76 -17.16 -5.03
N HIS A 36 -1.31 -18.25 -5.56
CA HIS A 36 -0.77 -19.61 -5.39
C HIS A 36 -0.66 -20.06 -3.92
N PHE A 37 -1.52 -19.55 -3.04
CA PHE A 37 -1.75 -20.16 -1.73
C PHE A 37 -2.72 -21.33 -1.91
N GLN A 38 -2.29 -22.53 -1.54
CA GLN A 38 -3.08 -23.75 -1.63
C GLN A 38 -3.43 -24.24 -0.23
N ASP A 39 -4.64 -24.78 -0.09
CA ASP A 39 -5.09 -25.48 1.11
C ASP A 39 -5.01 -24.66 2.42
N LEU A 40 -5.25 -23.35 2.34
CA LEU A 40 -5.36 -22.52 3.54
C LEU A 40 -6.59 -22.94 4.37
N PRO A 41 -6.47 -23.03 5.70
CA PRO A 41 -7.63 -23.25 6.57
C PRO A 41 -8.68 -22.17 6.34
N ALA A 42 -9.96 -22.54 6.28
CA ALA A 42 -11.06 -21.59 6.01
C ALA A 42 -11.10 -20.40 6.99
N ALA A 43 -10.61 -20.59 8.23
CA ALA A 43 -10.48 -19.52 9.22
C ALA A 43 -9.52 -18.40 8.79
N VAL A 44 -8.53 -18.67 7.93
CA VAL A 44 -7.63 -17.66 7.36
C VAL A 44 -8.40 -16.68 6.48
N GLY A 45 -9.48 -17.13 5.82
CA GLY A 45 -10.36 -16.28 5.04
C GLY A 45 -10.99 -15.14 5.85
N TYR A 46 -11.24 -15.34 7.15
CA TYR A 46 -11.68 -14.27 8.05
C TYR A 46 -10.60 -13.20 8.27
N MET A 47 -9.33 -13.61 8.47
CA MET A 47 -8.20 -12.68 8.57
C MET A 47 -7.96 -11.91 7.27
N ILE A 48 -8.06 -12.59 6.14
CA ILE A 48 -7.97 -11.99 4.80
C ILE A 48 -9.09 -10.96 4.62
N GLY A 49 -10.33 -11.29 4.98
CA GLY A 49 -11.47 -10.37 4.91
C GLY A 49 -11.29 -9.13 5.79
N LEU A 50 -10.79 -9.29 7.03
CA LEU A 50 -10.46 -8.14 7.90
C LEU A 50 -9.39 -7.24 7.28
N TRP A 51 -8.36 -7.83 6.67
CA TRP A 51 -7.36 -7.07 5.93
C TRP A 51 -7.96 -6.33 4.74
N GLY A 52 -8.94 -6.94 4.07
CA GLY A 52 -9.74 -6.29 3.03
C GLY A 52 -10.50 -5.06 3.52
N CYS A 53 -11.09 -5.11 4.72
CA CYS A 53 -11.73 -3.95 5.35
C CYS A 53 -10.74 -2.81 5.60
N VAL A 54 -9.52 -3.13 6.04
CA VAL A 54 -8.43 -2.15 6.21
C VAL A 54 -8.08 -1.50 4.87
N PHE A 55 -7.95 -2.28 3.80
CA PHE A 55 -7.67 -1.75 2.47
C PHE A 55 -8.80 -0.88 1.91
N ALA A 56 -10.05 -1.31 2.04
CA ALA A 56 -11.20 -0.52 1.59
C ALA A 56 -11.27 0.84 2.30
N THR A 57 -11.05 0.87 3.62
CA THR A 57 -11.06 2.11 4.41
C THR A 57 -9.85 3.00 4.15
N LEU A 58 -8.65 2.43 3.98
CA LEU A 58 -7.47 3.17 3.55
C LEU A 58 -7.67 3.80 2.16
N GLY A 59 -8.32 3.09 1.24
CA GLY A 59 -8.67 3.62 -0.08
C GLY A 59 -9.47 4.91 0.00
N LEU A 60 -10.49 4.96 0.86
CA LEU A 60 -11.26 6.19 1.13
C LEU A 60 -10.37 7.32 1.66
N GLY A 61 -9.45 7.00 2.58
CA GLY A 61 -8.47 7.95 3.09
C GLY A 61 -7.58 8.57 2.01
N TYR A 62 -7.13 7.76 1.05
CA TYR A 62 -6.34 8.25 -0.09
C TYR A 62 -7.16 9.08 -1.09
N VAL A 63 -8.45 8.77 -1.31
CA VAL A 63 -9.34 9.65 -2.07
C VAL A 63 -9.42 11.04 -1.42
N VAL A 64 -9.62 11.08 -0.10
CA VAL A 64 -9.66 12.35 0.65
C VAL A 64 -8.32 13.09 0.53
N ALA A 65 -7.21 12.38 0.70
CA ALA A 65 -5.87 12.96 0.58
C ALA A 65 -5.59 13.53 -0.82
N ALA A 66 -6.12 12.91 -1.87
CA ALA A 66 -5.93 13.37 -3.24
C ALA A 66 -6.56 14.75 -3.50
N THR A 67 -7.61 15.14 -2.77
CA THR A 67 -8.23 16.47 -2.91
C THR A 67 -7.22 17.58 -2.57
N ASN A 68 -6.45 17.41 -1.51
CA ASN A 68 -5.41 18.33 -1.09
C ASN A 68 -4.21 17.61 -0.43
N PRO A 69 -3.25 17.10 -1.22
CA PRO A 69 -2.14 16.29 -0.69
C PRO A 69 -1.23 17.04 0.27
N ILE A 70 -1.13 18.37 0.13
CA ILE A 70 -0.29 19.21 1.00
C ILE A 70 -0.92 19.32 2.39
N ARG A 71 -2.25 19.46 2.46
CA ARG A 71 -2.97 19.47 3.75
C ARG A 71 -3.00 18.09 4.41
N HIS A 72 -2.88 17.04 3.60
CA HIS A 72 -3.02 15.64 4.01
C HIS A 72 -1.70 14.86 3.94
N LEU A 73 -0.57 15.50 4.26
CA LEU A 73 0.77 14.88 4.21
C LEU A 73 0.88 13.59 5.02
N ALA A 74 0.15 13.47 6.14
CA ALA A 74 0.11 12.24 6.93
C ALA A 74 -0.31 11.02 6.09
N TRP A 75 -1.24 11.18 5.13
CA TRP A 75 -1.65 10.09 4.24
C TRP A 75 -0.55 9.68 3.27
N VAL A 76 0.26 10.63 2.80
CA VAL A 76 1.45 10.32 1.99
C VAL A 76 2.49 9.56 2.81
N GLN A 77 2.71 9.96 4.07
CA GLN A 77 3.59 9.25 5.00
C GLN A 77 3.09 7.83 5.29
N VAL A 78 1.79 7.65 5.47
CA VAL A 78 1.17 6.33 5.60
C VAL A 78 1.42 5.48 4.36
N GLY A 79 1.32 6.05 3.14
CA GLY A 79 1.66 5.34 1.90
C GLY A 79 3.12 4.88 1.83
N ILE A 80 4.06 5.74 2.24
CA ILE A 80 5.49 5.40 2.32
C ILE A 80 5.70 4.29 3.35
N ALA A 81 5.20 4.48 4.57
CA ALA A 81 5.39 3.55 5.67
C ALA A 81 4.77 2.19 5.35
N ARG A 82 3.55 2.16 4.83
CA ARG A 82 2.86 0.94 4.40
C ARG A 82 3.66 0.19 3.36
N GLY A 83 4.02 0.84 2.24
CA GLY A 83 4.76 0.17 1.17
C GLY A 83 6.14 -0.33 1.63
N ALA A 84 6.83 0.43 2.49
CA ALA A 84 8.10 0.00 3.07
C ALA A 84 7.93 -1.21 4.01
N LEU A 85 6.95 -1.18 4.90
CA LEU A 85 6.67 -2.27 5.84
C LEU A 85 6.22 -3.55 5.12
N GLU A 86 5.30 -3.44 4.15
CA GLU A 86 4.84 -4.56 3.33
C GLU A 86 6.01 -5.20 2.55
N CYS A 87 6.87 -4.38 1.95
CA CYS A 87 8.06 -4.84 1.24
C CYS A 87 9.03 -5.56 2.19
N LEU A 88 9.38 -4.95 3.32
CA LEU A 88 10.30 -5.53 4.31
C LEU A 88 9.76 -6.84 4.89
N LEU A 89 8.47 -6.88 5.24
CA LEU A 89 7.81 -8.07 5.77
C LEU A 89 7.80 -9.20 4.72
N GLY A 90 7.49 -8.89 3.47
CA GLY A 90 7.49 -9.85 2.38
C GLY A 90 8.89 -10.43 2.13
N VAL A 91 9.93 -9.59 2.10
CA VAL A 91 11.33 -10.04 2.01
C VAL A 91 11.71 -10.92 3.20
N PHE A 92 11.31 -10.54 4.41
CA PHE A 92 11.58 -11.32 5.62
C PHE A 92 10.95 -12.72 5.55
N TYR A 93 9.67 -12.83 5.20
CA TYR A 93 9.01 -14.14 5.09
C TYR A 93 9.50 -14.98 3.91
N LEU A 94 9.87 -14.33 2.79
CA LEU A 94 10.51 -15.01 1.66
C LEU A 94 11.86 -15.60 2.08
N ALA A 95 12.70 -14.83 2.78
CA ALA A 95 14.01 -15.27 3.27
C ALA A 95 13.89 -16.41 4.29
N ARG A 96 12.79 -16.46 5.06
CA ARG A 96 12.49 -17.53 6.02
C ARG A 96 11.89 -18.78 5.36
N GLY A 97 11.61 -18.76 4.06
CA GLY A 97 10.97 -19.86 3.35
C GLY A 97 9.50 -20.07 3.72
N VAL A 98 8.86 -19.10 4.36
CA VAL A 98 7.43 -19.16 4.74
C VAL A 98 6.54 -18.95 3.52
N VAL A 99 6.99 -18.10 2.59
CA VAL A 99 6.32 -17.84 1.31
C VAL A 99 7.32 -18.03 0.17
N THR A 100 6.82 -18.40 -1.00
CA THR A 100 7.62 -18.47 -2.23
C THR A 100 7.65 -17.13 -2.94
N PHE A 101 8.60 -16.97 -3.89
CA PHE A 101 8.62 -15.77 -4.73
C PHE A 101 7.37 -15.64 -5.60
N GLN A 102 6.77 -16.77 -6.01
CA GLN A 102 5.52 -16.77 -6.77
C GLN A 102 4.34 -16.24 -5.94
N GLN A 103 4.33 -16.50 -4.63
CA GLN A 103 3.29 -16.02 -3.71
C GLN A 103 3.47 -14.55 -3.32
N ALA A 104 4.70 -14.13 -3.00
CA ALA A 104 4.94 -12.81 -2.40
C ALA A 104 5.63 -11.79 -3.34
N GLY A 105 6.26 -12.25 -4.42
CA GLY A 105 7.13 -11.41 -5.27
C GLY A 105 6.41 -10.22 -5.88
N PHE A 106 5.19 -10.43 -6.41
CA PHE A 106 4.37 -9.33 -6.95
C PHE A 106 4.09 -8.27 -5.87
N GLY A 107 3.64 -8.70 -4.68
CA GLY A 107 3.35 -7.80 -3.57
C GLY A 107 4.57 -7.01 -3.12
N ILE A 108 5.73 -7.67 -2.96
CA ILE A 108 7.00 -7.04 -2.56
C ILE A 108 7.41 -5.96 -3.56
N ILE A 109 7.40 -6.29 -4.85
CA ILE A 109 7.85 -5.37 -5.92
C ILE A 109 6.92 -4.15 -5.98
N VAL A 110 5.61 -4.36 -5.98
CA VAL A 110 4.62 -3.28 -6.03
C VAL A 110 4.71 -2.40 -4.78
N ALA A 111 4.79 -3.00 -3.59
CA ALA A 111 4.90 -2.25 -2.34
C ALA A 111 6.17 -1.38 -2.30
N GLY A 112 7.32 -1.94 -2.70
CA GLY A 112 8.58 -1.21 -2.80
C GLY A 112 8.52 -0.07 -3.83
N ALA A 113 7.96 -0.33 -5.02
CA ALA A 113 7.81 0.68 -6.06
C ALA A 113 6.90 1.84 -5.61
N MET A 114 5.78 1.53 -4.94
CA MET A 114 4.87 2.53 -4.39
C MET A 114 5.53 3.38 -3.30
N ALA A 115 6.27 2.75 -2.38
CA ALA A 115 7.01 3.47 -1.34
C ALA A 115 8.03 4.45 -1.96
N LEU A 116 8.79 4.01 -2.96
CA LEU A 116 9.75 4.85 -3.67
C LEU A 116 9.06 5.98 -4.45
N ALA A 117 7.93 5.70 -5.10
CA ALA A 117 7.15 6.70 -5.83
C ALA A 117 6.63 7.80 -4.89
N TYR A 118 6.06 7.42 -3.73
CA TYR A 118 5.63 8.40 -2.73
C TYR A 118 6.81 9.19 -2.14
N LEU A 119 7.94 8.55 -1.88
CA LEU A 119 9.15 9.21 -1.38
C LEU A 119 9.69 10.24 -2.38
N ALA A 120 9.71 9.89 -3.67
CA ALA A 120 10.18 10.76 -4.75
C ALA A 120 9.25 11.96 -4.98
N LEU A 121 7.95 11.77 -4.79
CA LEU A 121 6.91 12.80 -4.92
C LEU A 121 6.61 13.54 -3.61
N TYR A 122 7.27 13.17 -2.51
CA TYR A 122 7.03 13.74 -1.19
C TYR A 122 7.29 15.25 -1.21
N PRO A 123 6.33 16.11 -0.80
CA PRO A 123 6.54 17.54 -0.74
C PRO A 123 7.58 17.86 0.34
N ARG A 124 8.81 18.15 -0.08
CA ARG A 124 9.84 18.70 0.81
C ARG A 124 9.57 20.18 0.96
N THR A 125 9.24 20.64 2.17
CA THR A 125 9.28 22.06 2.49
C THR A 125 10.69 22.55 2.15
N PRO A 126 10.87 23.64 1.36
CA PRO A 126 12.18 24.26 1.23
C PRO A 126 12.65 24.58 2.64
N SER A 127 13.77 23.96 3.06
CA SER A 127 14.34 24.18 4.38
C SER A 127 14.44 25.68 4.59
N ALA A 128 13.83 26.18 5.67
CA ALA A 128 13.96 27.57 6.06
C ALA A 128 15.45 27.92 6.02
N ALA A 129 15.80 28.93 5.22
CA ALA A 129 17.14 29.51 5.25
C ALA A 129 17.49 29.84 6.71
N PRO A 130 18.72 29.60 7.17
CA PRO A 130 19.10 29.93 8.53
C PRO A 130 18.84 31.42 8.74
N VAL A 131 17.99 31.75 9.72
CA VAL A 131 17.88 33.11 10.23
C VAL A 131 19.22 33.43 10.87
N VAL A 132 20.08 34.12 10.12
CA VAL A 132 21.29 34.74 10.66
C VAL A 132 20.82 35.75 11.70
N LYS A 133 21.06 35.46 12.97
CA LYS A 133 21.01 36.43 14.07
C LYS A 133 22.37 37.06 14.23
#